data_AF-A0A0C2FB62-F1
#
_entry.id   AF-A0A0C2FB62-F1
#
_cell.length_a   1.000
_cell.length_b   1.000
_cell.length_c   1.000
_cell.angle_alpha   90.00
_cell.angle_beta   90.00
_cell.angle_gamma   90.00
#
_symmetry.space_group_name_H-M   'P 1'
#
loop_
_entity.id
_entity.type
_entity.pdbx_description
1 polymer ?
#
loop_
_entity_poly.entity_id
_entity_poly.type
_entity_poly.pdbx_seq_one_letter_code
_entity_poly.pdbx_strand_id
1 'polypeptide(L)' 'MLLETAWEAVERAGIDPVSLRGSRTGTYIGVIAQDYGPSAADAGEQTAGYSLTGSMTSVVSGRVAYSL' A
#
# COMPACT_ATOMS: atom_id res chain seq x y z
N MET A 1 1.66 6.27 6.71
CA MET A 1 0.24 6.36 7.09
C MET A 1 -0.51 5.07 6.79
N LEU A 2 -0.83 4.69 5.54
CA LEU A 2 -1.72 3.53 5.31
C LEU A 2 -1.20 2.18 5.84
N LEU A 3 0.08 1.85 5.63
CA LEU A 3 0.65 0.58 6.10
C LEU A 3 0.61 0.46 7.63
N GLU A 4 0.92 1.56 8.31
CA GLU A 4 0.92 1.67 9.77
C GLU A 4 -0.51 1.58 10.33
N THR A 5 -1.47 2.28 9.72
CA THR A 5 -2.88 2.17 10.10
C THR A 5 -3.44 0.76 9.90
N ALA A 6 -3.05 0.07 8.81
CA ALA A 6 -3.44 -1.31 8.59
C ALA A 6 -2.86 -2.25 9.65
N TRP A 7 -1.59 -2.08 10.02
CA TRP A 7 -0.94 -2.83 11.09
C TRP A 7 -1.65 -2.63 12.43
N GLU A 8 -1.83 -1.38 12.86
CA GLU A 8 -2.52 -1.06 14.10
C GLU A 8 -3.96 -1.57 14.13
N ALA A 9 -4.66 -1.58 13.00
CA ALA A 9 -6.03 -2.09 12.92
C ALA A 9 -6.09 -3.59 13.24
N VAL A 10 -5.12 -4.37 12.73
CA VAL A 10 -5.02 -5.81 12.97
C VAL A 10 -4.63 -6.09 14.43
N GLU A 11 -3.65 -5.36 14.97
CA GLU A 11 -3.27 -5.48 16.39
C GLU A 11 -4.41 -5.11 17.34
N ARG A 12 -5.16 -4.05 17.03
CA ARG A 12 -6.31 -3.61 17.82
C ARG A 12 -7.47 -4.61 17.76
N ALA A 13 -7.54 -5.43 16.72
CA ALA A 13 -8.45 -6.57 16.64
C ALA A 13 -7.97 -7.80 17.45
N GLY A 14 -6.79 -7.73 18.08
CA GLY A 14 -6.20 -8.83 18.85
C GLY A 14 -5.62 -9.94 17.98
N ILE A 15 -5.36 -9.66 16.70
CA ILE A 15 -4.79 -10.60 15.74
C ILE A 15 -3.29 -10.30 15.64
N ASP A 16 -2.45 -11.33 15.72
CA ASP A 16 -1.03 -11.21 15.35
C ASP A 16 -0.95 -11.00 13.83
N PRO A 17 -0.47 -9.84 13.33
CA PRO A 17 -0.37 -9.57 11.90
C PRO A 17 0.37 -10.67 11.14
N VAL A 18 1.45 -11.20 11.71
CA VAL A 18 2.29 -12.23 11.08
C VAL A 18 1.55 -13.55 10.90
N SER A 19 0.51 -13.80 11.72
CA SER A 19 -0.33 -14.99 11.58
C SER A 19 -1.20 -14.98 10.31
N LEU A 20 -1.40 -13.82 9.68
CA LEU A 20 -2.14 -13.69 8.43
C LEU A 20 -1.31 -14.11 7.21
N ARG A 21 0.02 -14.18 7.35
CA ARG A 21 0.94 -14.54 6.26
C ARG A 21 0.67 -15.96 5.75
N GLY A 22 0.36 -16.07 4.46
CA GLY A 22 0.03 -17.35 3.82
C GLY A 22 -1.39 -17.87 4.09
N SER A 23 -2.22 -17.10 4.80
CA SER A 23 -3.63 -17.41 4.98
C SER A 23 -4.46 -17.03 3.74
N ARG A 24 -5.74 -17.43 3.72
CA ARG A 24 -6.68 -17.05 2.65
C ARG A 24 -7.33 -15.68 2.91
N THR A 25 -6.60 -14.75 3.50
CA THR A 25 -7.09 -13.39 3.82
C THR A 25 -6.94 -12.48 2.61
N GLY A 26 -8.01 -11.75 2.27
CA GLY A 26 -8.02 -10.80 1.15
C GLY A 26 -7.98 -9.34 1.62
N THR A 27 -7.30 -8.47 0.87
CA THR A 27 -7.18 -7.04 1.18
C THR A 27 -7.87 -6.21 0.10
N TYR A 28 -8.80 -5.33 0.51
CA TYR A 28 -9.54 -4.44 -0.37
C TYR A 28 -9.36 -3.00 0.10
N ILE A 29 -9.00 -2.09 -0.81
CA ILE A 29 -8.73 -0.69 -0.48
C ILE A 29 -9.42 0.20 -1.51
N GLY A 30 -10.26 1.12 -1.03
CA GLY A 30 -10.83 2.18 -1.85
C GLY A 30 -9.95 3.42 -1.79
N VAL A 31 -9.33 3.80 -2.90
CA VAL A 31 -8.54 5.04 -3.03
C VAL A 31 -9.04 5.82 -4.23
N ILE A 32 -9.39 7.08 -4.01
CA ILE A 32 -9.67 8.06 -5.06
C ILE A 32 -8.65 9.19 -4.86
N ALA A 33 -7.94 9.59 -5.92
CA ALA A 33 -6.79 10.52 -5.96
C ALA A 33 -5.39 9.89 -5.91
N GLN A 34 -4.53 10.41 -6.79
CA GLN A 34 -3.14 10.00 -7.04
C GLN A 34 -2.17 11.18 -6.86
N ASP A 35 -2.56 12.19 -6.09
CA ASP A 35 -1.73 13.39 -5.86
C ASP A 35 -0.72 13.18 -4.72
N TYR A 36 0.07 12.12 -4.82
CA TYR A 36 1.24 11.94 -3.96
C TYR A 36 2.51 12.16 -4.78
N GLY A 37 3.01 13.39 -4.78
CA GLY A 37 4.25 13.78 -5.45
C GLY A 37 4.05 14.58 -6.74
N PRO A 38 5.14 15.09 -7.36
CA PRO A 38 5.08 15.81 -8.62
C PRO A 38 4.45 14.93 -9.70
N SER A 39 3.73 15.56 -10.65
CA SER A 39 3.13 14.85 -11.78
C SER A 39 4.21 14.02 -12.48
N ALA A 40 3.87 12.86 -13.06
CA ALA A 40 4.84 12.04 -13.78
C ALA A 40 5.56 12.79 -14.91
N ALA A 41 4.98 13.91 -15.36
CA ALA A 41 5.57 14.86 -16.30
C ALA A 41 6.76 15.68 -15.74
N ASP A 42 6.83 15.85 -14.41
CA ASP A 42 7.87 16.63 -13.70
C ASP A 42 8.96 15.75 -13.06
N ALA A 43 8.82 14.42 -13.10
CA ALA A 43 9.81 13.49 -12.57
C ALA A 43 10.92 13.24 -13.60
N GLY A 44 12.17 13.60 -13.28
CA GLY A 44 13.33 13.31 -14.14
C GLY A 44 13.46 11.82 -14.48
N GLU A 45 14.04 11.50 -15.65
CA GLU A 45 14.12 10.16 -16.26
C GLU A 45 14.53 9.01 -15.30
N GLN A 46 15.33 9.30 -14.27
CA GLN A 46 15.76 8.30 -13.28
C GLN A 46 14.73 7.96 -12.19
N THR A 47 13.72 8.81 -11.95
CA THR A 47 12.73 8.64 -10.86
C THR A 47 11.37 8.16 -11.36
N ALA A 48 11.09 8.32 -12.66
CA ALA A 48 9.80 8.01 -13.27
C ALA A 48 9.32 6.55 -13.04
N GLY A 49 10.23 5.57 -13.10
CA GLY A 49 9.88 4.15 -12.94
C GLY A 49 9.43 3.77 -11.51
N TYR A 50 10.06 4.34 -10.49
CA TYR A 50 9.72 4.11 -9.09
C TYR A 50 8.49 4.91 -8.65
N SER A 51 8.31 6.13 -9.18
CA SER A 51 7.11 6.94 -8.93
C SER A 51 5.85 6.33 -9.53
N LEU A 52 5.95 5.70 -10.70
CA LEU A 52 4.82 5.00 -11.33
C LEU A 52 4.32 3.83 -10.48
N THR A 53 5.22 2.94 -10.04
CA THR A 53 4.86 1.74 -9.26
C THR A 53 4.52 2.05 -7.80
N GLY A 54 5.14 3.08 -7.23
CA GLY A 54 4.91 3.51 -5.84
C GLY A 54 3.57 4.23 -5.62
N SER A 55 3.04 4.88 -6.65
CA SER A 55 1.87 5.76 -6.53
C SER A 55 0.60 5.19 -7.14
N MET A 56 0.68 4.15 -7.99
CA MET A 56 -0.48 3.49 -8.58
C MET A 56 -1.46 2.97 -7.51
N THR A 57 -2.71 3.43 -7.54
CA THR A 57 -3.80 2.97 -6.67
C THR A 57 -3.95 1.45 -6.63
N SER A 58 -3.68 0.77 -7.74
CA SER A 58 -3.78 -0.69 -7.87
C SER A 58 -2.79 -1.47 -7.00
N VAL A 59 -1.65 -0.87 -6.65
CA VAL A 59 -0.56 -1.54 -5.91
C VAL A 59 -0.75 -1.43 -4.39
N VAL A 60 -1.60 -0.51 -3.94
CA VAL A 60 -1.79 -0.16 -2.53
C VAL A 60 -2.30 -1.36 -1.71
N SER A 61 -3.27 -2.12 -2.24
CA SER A 61 -3.80 -3.33 -1.59
C SER A 61 -2.75 -4.44 -1.52
N GLY A 62 -1.95 -4.62 -2.57
CA GLY A 62 -0.86 -5.59 -2.62
C GLY A 62 0.23 -5.30 -1.59
N ARG A 63 0.56 -4.02 -1.35
CA ARG A 63 1.58 -3.63 -0.35
C ARG A 63 1.14 -3.94 1.08
N VAL A 64 -0.14 -3.69 1.41
CA VAL A 64 -0.71 -4.08 2.71
C VAL A 64 -0.75 -5.60 2.84
N ALA A 65 -1.20 -6.31 1.81
CA ALA A 65 -1.23 -7.78 1.81
C ALA A 65 0.16 -8.43 1.93
N TYR A 66 1.22 -7.79 1.43
CA TYR A 66 2.59 -8.29 1.55
C TYR A 66 3.21 -8.07 2.95
N SER A 67 2.79 -7.00 3.64
CA SER A 67 3.33 -6.62 4.95
C SER A 67 2.68 -7.31 6.15
N LEU A 68 1.47 -7.83 5.96
CA LEU A 68 0.75 -8.68 6.93
C LEU A 68 1.15 -10.14 6.69
#